data_AF-A0AAV6R861-F1
#
_entry.id   AF-A0AAV6R861-F1
#
_cell.length_a   1.000
_cell.length_b   1.000
_cell.length_c   1.000
_cell.angle_alpha   90.00
_cell.angle_beta   90.00
_cell.angle_gamma   90.00
#
_symmetry.space_group_name_H-M   'P 1'
#
loop_
_entity.id
_entity.type
_entity.pdbx_description
1 polymer ?
#
loop_
_entity_poly.entity_id
_entity_poly.type
_entity_poly.pdbx_seq_one_letter_code
_entity_poly.pdbx_strand_id
1 'polypeptide(L)'
;MTELSTIYKLSLVAAACFFHACSSSSCPALDCWFVQEKVGRGGGLTPPTSQEKSLLYIRTDANSHSAESQEPLSDTSPDRVYFITDPAATLCHHSLSPPKGSIEKPQCEISPFLQQPSNLKWVAPLTVSGFSPLYLQADWFSAALRGVDKELAISTVMRAPTATKEPNVILSVTSKTVSVQSRLGKPVLLDCGFWVDPSSPLSGSGFAVEWRYQFRGKGRLVLAYDGKTDRLADTQEKGATLDIEGLHKKGNASLILQEAKVRHSGTYICTVYLPYLLAQVAVELEIVEPPSLSIHPSPLPLAAPGQTLNVHCQASGFAPLSMELSWEFKGADGKARPLESCSVTGHREAWDGTYSQSTWLALDTSKMDLGTGGELTCVAVHPGGTRRARTSLSIIGLTSPSIEDSMAMVGVALVLYGLIKFVFWTFSSSGIK
;
A
#
# COMPACT_ATOMS: atom_id res chain seq x y z
N MET A 1 -17.60 51.72 23.39
CA MET A 1 -17.06 50.73 24.36
C MET A 1 -17.87 49.44 24.45
N THR A 2 -19.08 49.36 23.88
CA THR A 2 -19.96 48.17 23.94
C THR A 2 -19.60 47.07 22.91
N GLU A 3 -19.16 47.45 21.70
CA GLU A 3 -18.83 46.52 20.60
C GLU A 3 -17.63 45.60 20.87
N LEU A 4 -16.61 46.08 21.59
CA LEU A 4 -15.43 45.28 21.94
C LEU A 4 -15.75 44.18 22.96
N SER A 5 -16.73 44.40 23.85
CA SER A 5 -17.14 43.41 24.84
C SER A 5 -17.95 42.26 24.23
N THR A 6 -18.71 42.51 23.17
CA THR A 6 -19.49 41.48 22.48
C THR A 6 -18.59 40.58 21.65
N ILE A 7 -17.61 41.16 20.95
CA ILE A 7 -16.61 40.38 20.19
C ILE A 7 -15.78 39.50 21.11
N TYR A 8 -15.31 40.01 22.25
CA TYR A 8 -14.53 39.22 23.21
C TYR A 8 -15.33 38.06 23.83
N LYS A 9 -16.62 38.28 24.11
CA LYS A 9 -17.54 37.23 24.60
C LYS A 9 -17.82 36.17 23.53
N LEU A 10 -18.02 36.58 22.27
CA LEU A 10 -18.19 35.66 21.15
C LEU A 10 -16.91 34.86 20.86
N SER A 11 -15.73 35.46 20.99
CA SER A 11 -14.44 34.77 20.88
C SER A 11 -14.20 33.78 22.02
N LEU A 12 -14.61 34.11 23.25
CA LEU A 12 -14.55 33.20 24.40
C LEU A 12 -15.54 32.03 24.27
N VAL A 13 -16.74 32.26 23.75
CA VAL A 13 -17.72 31.21 23.46
C VAL A 13 -17.25 30.34 22.29
N ALA A 14 -16.71 30.93 21.23
CA ALA A 14 -16.13 30.17 20.13
C ALA A 14 -14.92 29.34 20.58
N ALA A 15 -14.00 29.92 21.38
CA ALA A 15 -12.88 29.19 21.95
C ALA A 15 -13.37 28.07 22.90
N ALA A 16 -14.33 28.35 23.78
CA ALA A 16 -14.93 27.34 24.65
C ALA A 16 -15.64 26.23 23.86
N CYS A 17 -16.35 26.55 22.77
CA CYS A 17 -16.95 25.56 21.87
C CYS A 17 -15.89 24.76 21.09
N PHE A 18 -14.76 25.37 20.70
CA PHE A 18 -13.64 24.66 20.10
C PHE A 18 -12.94 23.74 21.11
N PHE A 19 -12.76 24.17 22.37
CA PHE A 19 -12.22 23.32 23.43
C PHE A 19 -13.20 22.20 23.84
N HIS A 20 -14.52 22.45 23.82
CA HIS A 20 -15.54 21.43 24.08
C HIS A 20 -15.74 20.45 22.90
N ALA A 21 -15.53 20.90 21.66
CA ALA A 21 -15.56 20.06 20.47
C ALA A 21 -14.30 19.19 20.32
N CYS A 22 -13.16 19.60 20.91
CA CYS A 22 -11.93 18.81 20.93
C CYS A 22 -11.82 17.83 22.11
N SER A 23 -12.78 17.81 23.04
CA SER A 23 -12.69 17.02 24.29
C SER A 23 -13.77 15.94 24.45
N SER A 24 -14.57 15.67 23.41
CA SER A 24 -15.57 14.59 23.43
C SER A 24 -15.42 13.65 22.23
N SER A 25 -14.23 13.06 22.08
CA SER A 25 -14.13 11.81 21.32
C SER A 25 -14.89 10.73 22.09
N SER A 26 -16.19 10.59 21.85
CA SER A 26 -16.94 9.44 22.34
C SER A 26 -16.25 8.19 21.79
N CYS A 27 -15.67 7.37 22.66
CA CYS A 27 -15.10 6.10 22.24
C CYS A 27 -16.21 5.20 21.69
N PRO A 28 -15.93 4.41 20.64
CA PRO A 28 -16.95 3.57 20.02
C PRO A 28 -17.33 2.38 20.91
N ALA A 29 -18.56 1.90 20.76
CA ALA A 29 -18.87 0.51 21.05
C ALA A 29 -18.46 -0.34 19.84
N LEU A 30 -17.73 -1.43 20.08
CA LEU A 30 -17.19 -2.28 19.03
C LEU A 30 -17.87 -3.64 18.99
N ASP A 31 -18.42 -3.97 17.83
CA ASP A 31 -18.86 -5.32 17.51
C ASP A 31 -17.62 -6.20 17.24
N CYS A 32 -17.41 -7.21 18.06
CA CYS A 32 -16.24 -8.07 18.00
C CYS A 32 -16.62 -9.55 18.00
N TRP A 33 -15.70 -10.40 17.55
CA TRP A 33 -15.85 -11.85 17.68
C TRP A 33 -15.02 -12.35 18.86
N PHE A 34 -15.68 -12.97 19.82
CA PHE A 34 -15.01 -13.74 20.86
C PHE A 34 -14.56 -15.07 20.27
N VAL A 35 -13.24 -15.28 20.21
CA VAL A 35 -12.61 -16.46 19.61
C VAL A 35 -11.97 -17.30 20.70
N GLN A 36 -12.30 -18.59 20.72
CA GLN A 36 -11.68 -19.57 21.62
C GLN A 36 -11.35 -20.85 20.87
N GLU A 37 -10.14 -21.37 21.06
CA GLU A 37 -9.78 -22.70 20.58
C GLU A 37 -10.52 -23.76 21.41
N LYS A 38 -11.29 -24.63 20.76
CA LYS A 38 -11.88 -25.77 21.48
C LYS A 38 -10.79 -26.77 21.81
N VAL A 39 -10.81 -27.32 23.02
CA VAL A 39 -9.91 -28.43 23.37
C VAL A 39 -10.18 -29.61 22.43
N GLY A 40 -9.27 -29.86 21.49
CA GLY A 40 -9.34 -31.01 20.61
C GLY A 40 -9.20 -32.30 21.42
N ARG A 41 -10.07 -33.29 21.17
CA ARG A 41 -9.79 -34.67 21.58
C ARG A 41 -8.54 -35.13 20.83
N GLY A 42 -7.49 -35.49 21.57
CA GLY A 42 -6.14 -35.73 21.07
C GLY A 42 -6.07 -36.36 19.67
N GLY A 43 -5.49 -35.59 18.75
CA GLY A 43 -5.21 -35.97 17.37
C GLY A 43 -4.66 -34.72 16.66
N GLY A 44 -3.48 -34.82 16.03
CA GLY A 44 -2.64 -33.70 15.58
C GLY A 44 -3.18 -32.80 14.46
N LEU A 45 -4.47 -32.48 14.46
CA LEU A 45 -5.09 -31.44 13.64
C LEU A 45 -5.36 -30.20 14.50
N THR A 46 -5.36 -29.02 13.88
CA THR A 46 -5.68 -27.76 14.55
C THR A 46 -7.06 -27.85 15.19
N PRO A 47 -7.19 -27.56 16.50
CA PRO A 47 -8.48 -27.62 17.19
C PRO A 47 -9.52 -26.71 16.51
N PRO A 48 -10.80 -27.12 16.44
CA PRO A 48 -11.85 -26.27 15.88
C PRO A 48 -12.03 -25.01 16.74
N THR A 49 -12.00 -23.83 16.13
CA THR A 49 -12.23 -22.56 16.82
C THR A 49 -13.73 -22.27 16.97
N SER A 50 -14.20 -21.96 18.19
CA SER A 50 -15.52 -21.35 18.40
C SER A 50 -15.42 -19.84 18.23
N GLN A 51 -16.43 -19.27 17.55
CA GLN A 51 -16.61 -17.83 17.41
C GLN A 51 -17.99 -17.46 17.94
N GLU A 52 -18.05 -16.47 18.83
CA GLU A 52 -19.28 -15.94 19.42
C GLU A 52 -19.31 -14.42 19.25
N LYS A 53 -20.49 -13.84 19.02
CA LYS A 53 -20.61 -12.38 18.96
C LYS A 53 -20.35 -11.78 20.35
N SER A 54 -19.60 -10.68 20.37
CA SER A 54 -19.24 -9.94 21.57
C SER A 54 -19.32 -8.44 21.32
N LEU A 55 -19.57 -7.68 22.38
CA LEU A 55 -19.68 -6.22 22.31
C LEU A 55 -18.74 -5.59 23.34
N LEU A 56 -17.92 -4.65 22.89
CA LEU A 56 -16.91 -4.00 23.70
C LEU A 56 -17.27 -2.52 23.84
N TYR A 57 -17.57 -2.08 25.06
CA TYR A 57 -17.73 -0.67 25.40
C TYR A 57 -16.41 -0.12 25.90
N ILE A 58 -15.90 0.92 25.24
CA ILE A 58 -14.60 1.51 25.57
C ILE A 58 -14.81 2.78 26.40
N ARG A 59 -14.08 2.89 27.52
CA ARG A 59 -14.01 4.09 28.36
C ARG A 59 -12.56 4.52 28.55
N THR A 60 -12.28 5.82 28.57
CA THR A 60 -10.92 6.33 28.83
C THR A 60 -10.58 6.40 30.29
N ASP A 61 -11.58 6.52 31.16
CA ASP A 61 -11.39 6.48 32.59
C ASP A 61 -12.51 5.66 33.27
N ALA A 62 -12.21 5.08 34.44
CA ALA A 62 -13.15 4.22 35.14
C ALA A 62 -14.39 4.95 35.70
N ASN A 63 -14.32 6.28 35.85
CA ASN A 63 -15.38 7.12 36.40
C ASN A 63 -16.21 7.82 35.30
N SER A 64 -15.83 7.66 34.05
CA SER A 64 -16.49 8.25 32.89
C SER A 64 -17.72 7.42 32.64
N HIS A 65 -18.87 7.99 32.99
CA HIS A 65 -20.15 7.48 32.56
C HIS A 65 -20.25 7.70 31.04
N SER A 66 -19.84 6.72 30.24
CA SER A 66 -20.12 6.71 28.80
C SER A 66 -21.56 6.22 28.57
N ALA A 67 -22.34 7.07 27.91
CA ALA A 67 -23.70 6.87 27.40
C ALA A 67 -24.19 5.41 27.34
N GLU A 68 -25.08 5.03 28.26
CA GLU A 68 -25.88 3.80 28.27
C GLU A 68 -26.87 3.68 27.08
N SER A 69 -26.65 4.40 25.97
CA SER A 69 -27.66 4.57 24.90
C SER A 69 -27.44 3.72 23.66
N GLN A 70 -26.66 2.64 23.75
CA GLN A 70 -26.67 1.56 22.75
C GLN A 70 -27.13 0.27 23.44
N GLU A 71 -28.42 -0.04 23.27
CA GLU A 71 -28.96 -1.36 23.63
C GLU A 71 -28.12 -2.46 22.93
N PRO A 72 -27.76 -3.54 23.64
CA PRO A 72 -27.09 -4.67 23.02
C PRO A 72 -27.96 -5.16 21.86
N LEU A 73 -27.33 -5.38 20.70
CA LEU A 73 -28.00 -6.05 19.58
C LEU A 73 -28.59 -7.36 20.10
N SER A 74 -29.85 -7.65 19.79
CA SER A 74 -30.66 -8.77 20.31
C SER A 74 -30.07 -10.18 20.12
N ASP A 75 -28.94 -10.28 19.43
CA ASP A 75 -28.23 -11.51 19.08
C ASP A 75 -26.91 -11.72 19.88
N THR A 76 -26.58 -10.81 20.82
CA THR A 76 -25.35 -10.91 21.64
C THR A 76 -25.66 -11.44 23.03
N SER A 77 -24.96 -12.50 23.45
CA SER A 77 -25.09 -13.02 24.82
C SER A 77 -24.62 -11.99 25.84
N PRO A 78 -25.33 -11.80 26.97
CA PRO A 78 -24.86 -10.91 28.05
C PRO A 78 -23.51 -11.35 28.63
N ASP A 79 -23.08 -12.59 28.40
CA ASP A 79 -21.77 -13.13 28.79
C ASP A 79 -20.62 -12.73 27.89
N ARG A 80 -20.90 -12.00 26.80
CA ARG A 80 -19.92 -11.53 25.82
C ARG A 80 -19.94 -10.01 25.67
N VAL A 81 -20.45 -9.31 26.68
CA VAL A 81 -20.40 -7.84 26.77
C VAL A 81 -19.28 -7.44 27.73
N TYR A 82 -18.35 -6.63 27.28
CA TYR A 82 -17.17 -6.19 28.03
C TYR A 82 -17.13 -4.66 28.15
N PHE A 83 -16.73 -4.15 29.31
CA PHE A 83 -16.51 -2.73 29.57
C PHE A 83 -15.00 -2.49 29.74
N ILE A 84 -14.34 -2.12 28.64
CA ILE A 84 -12.89 -1.97 28.58
C ILE A 84 -12.49 -0.56 29.00
N THR A 85 -11.60 -0.46 29.98
CA THR A 85 -10.91 0.81 30.30
C THR A 85 -9.61 0.91 29.52
N ASP A 86 -9.49 1.93 28.67
CA ASP A 86 -8.29 2.27 27.91
C ASP A 86 -7.80 3.69 28.25
N PRO A 87 -6.93 3.85 29.26
CA PRO A 87 -6.40 5.14 29.68
C PRO A 87 -5.63 5.89 28.58
N ALA A 88 -5.08 5.17 27.61
CA ALA A 88 -4.30 5.75 26.52
C ALA A 88 -5.16 6.24 25.35
N ALA A 89 -6.48 5.96 25.38
CA ALA A 89 -7.40 6.22 24.28
C ALA A 89 -6.95 5.63 22.93
N THR A 90 -6.15 4.55 22.95
CA THR A 90 -5.68 3.85 21.74
C THR A 90 -6.83 3.24 20.94
N LEU A 91 -7.88 2.78 21.62
CA LEU A 91 -9.08 2.20 21.03
C LEU A 91 -10.12 3.25 20.64
N CYS A 92 -9.91 4.53 20.98
CA CYS A 92 -10.81 5.64 20.68
C CYS A 92 -10.41 6.34 19.37
N HIS A 93 -10.21 5.56 18.30
CA HIS A 93 -9.83 6.06 16.97
C HIS A 93 -11.03 6.14 16.02
N HIS A 94 -11.07 7.15 15.16
CA HIS A 94 -12.16 7.35 14.20
C HIS A 94 -12.35 6.17 13.23
N SER A 95 -11.26 5.51 12.82
CA SER A 95 -11.29 4.29 11.98
C SER A 95 -11.96 3.08 12.65
N LEU A 96 -12.13 3.10 13.98
CA LEU A 96 -12.86 2.10 14.75
C LEU A 96 -14.31 2.51 15.03
N SER A 97 -14.68 3.75 14.71
CA SER A 97 -16.02 4.32 14.95
C SER A 97 -16.68 4.74 13.63
N PRO A 98 -17.07 3.79 12.75
CA PRO A 98 -17.72 4.15 11.51
C PRO A 98 -19.08 4.85 11.76
N PRO A 99 -19.54 5.72 10.85
CA PRO A 99 -20.85 6.36 10.95
C PRO A 99 -21.98 5.33 11.13
N LYS A 100 -23.00 5.67 11.91
CA LYS A 100 -24.17 4.81 12.12
C LYS A 100 -24.80 4.46 10.77
N GLY A 101 -24.98 3.16 10.50
CA GLY A 101 -25.51 2.65 9.23
C GLY A 101 -24.46 2.30 8.17
N SER A 102 -23.15 2.44 8.48
CA SER A 102 -22.08 1.94 7.60
C SER A 102 -22.19 0.42 7.43
N ILE A 103 -22.06 -0.04 6.18
CA ILE A 103 -21.97 -1.47 5.84
C ILE A 103 -20.58 -2.01 6.23
N GLU A 104 -19.54 -1.20 6.06
CA GLU A 104 -18.19 -1.57 6.44
C GLU A 104 -17.98 -1.28 7.93
N LYS A 105 -17.60 -2.34 8.66
CA LYS A 105 -17.29 -2.31 10.09
C LYS A 105 -15.82 -2.65 10.30
N PRO A 106 -15.18 -2.13 11.36
CA PRO A 106 -13.82 -2.54 11.72
C PRO A 106 -13.81 -4.03 12.04
N GLN A 107 -12.66 -4.68 11.78
CA GLN A 107 -12.47 -6.06 12.20
C GLN A 107 -12.04 -6.04 13.66
N CYS A 108 -12.67 -6.88 14.48
CA CYS A 108 -12.34 -6.98 15.89
C CYS A 108 -12.49 -8.42 16.36
N GLU A 109 -11.43 -8.95 16.96
CA GLU A 109 -11.39 -10.27 17.57
C GLU A 109 -10.88 -10.12 18.99
N ILE A 110 -11.58 -10.72 19.95
CA ILE A 110 -11.17 -10.80 21.35
C ILE A 110 -11.03 -12.27 21.74
N SER A 111 -9.99 -12.61 22.49
CA SER A 111 -9.72 -13.98 22.91
C SER A 111 -9.11 -14.01 24.30
N PRO A 112 -9.25 -15.13 25.04
CA PRO A 112 -8.51 -15.33 26.28
C PRO A 112 -7.00 -15.31 26.01
N PHE A 113 -6.24 -14.61 26.84
CA PHE A 113 -4.79 -14.54 26.75
C PHE A 113 -4.12 -15.38 27.83
N LEU A 114 -3.23 -16.29 27.44
CA LEU A 114 -2.44 -17.09 28.35
C LEU A 114 -1.05 -16.48 28.53
N GLN A 115 -0.73 -16.11 29.77
CA GLN A 115 0.54 -15.49 30.12
C GLN A 115 1.62 -16.55 30.15
N GLN A 116 2.71 -16.33 29.41
CA GLN A 116 3.82 -17.26 29.34
C GLN A 116 5.15 -16.51 29.22
N PRO A 117 6.21 -16.96 29.92
CA PRO A 117 7.53 -16.42 29.69
C PRO A 117 8.00 -16.78 28.28
N SER A 118 8.62 -15.82 27.61
CA SER A 118 9.24 -16.07 26.30
C SER A 118 10.57 -16.81 26.47
N ASN A 119 10.86 -17.75 25.56
CA ASN A 119 12.14 -18.46 25.49
C ASN A 119 13.18 -17.73 24.61
N LEU A 120 12.83 -16.56 24.07
CA LEU A 120 13.70 -15.78 23.20
C LEU A 120 14.83 -15.12 24.00
N LYS A 121 16.05 -15.15 23.46
CA LYS A 121 17.27 -14.67 24.15
C LYS A 121 17.20 -13.19 24.54
N TRP A 122 16.65 -12.34 23.67
CA TRP A 122 16.49 -10.89 23.90
C TRP A 122 15.29 -10.55 24.80
N VAL A 123 14.44 -11.52 25.14
CA VAL A 123 13.30 -11.35 26.05
C VAL A 123 13.57 -11.96 27.42
N ALA A 124 14.46 -12.96 27.50
CA ALA A 124 14.82 -13.64 28.74
C ALA A 124 15.16 -12.71 29.93
N PRO A 125 15.81 -11.54 29.75
CA PRO A 125 16.06 -10.60 30.84
C PRO A 125 14.80 -10.06 31.53
N LEU A 126 13.63 -10.12 30.90
CA LEU A 126 12.35 -9.66 31.46
C LEU A 126 11.80 -10.60 32.54
N THR A 127 12.18 -11.88 32.56
CA THR A 127 11.58 -12.92 33.44
C THR A 127 12.59 -13.64 34.35
N VAL A 128 13.71 -12.99 34.66
CA VAL A 128 14.87 -13.55 35.39
C VAL A 128 14.53 -14.14 36.77
N SER A 129 13.47 -13.66 37.43
CA SER A 129 13.08 -14.17 38.76
C SER A 129 12.67 -15.65 38.76
N GLY A 130 12.30 -16.22 37.60
CA GLY A 130 11.83 -17.61 37.49
C GLY A 130 10.47 -17.87 38.16
N PHE A 131 9.87 -16.86 38.81
CA PHE A 131 8.57 -16.92 39.48
C PHE A 131 7.56 -16.00 38.80
N SER A 132 6.37 -16.53 38.56
CA SER A 132 5.21 -15.77 38.08
C SER A 132 4.70 -14.81 39.17
N PRO A 133 4.68 -13.49 38.93
CA PRO A 133 4.16 -12.52 39.90
C PRO A 133 2.68 -12.77 40.25
N LEU A 134 2.29 -12.51 41.50
CA LEU A 134 0.88 -12.57 41.93
C LEU A 134 -0.03 -11.67 41.09
N TYR A 135 0.51 -10.56 40.56
CA TYR A 135 -0.22 -9.65 39.67
C TYR A 135 -0.83 -10.34 38.44
N LEU A 136 -0.20 -11.42 37.96
CA LEU A 136 -0.68 -12.21 36.81
C LEU A 136 -1.90 -13.08 37.14
N GLN A 137 -2.20 -13.33 38.43
CA GLN A 137 -3.38 -14.10 38.86
C GLN A 137 -4.66 -13.27 38.67
N ALA A 138 -5.14 -13.25 37.43
CA ALA A 138 -6.29 -12.51 36.97
C ALA A 138 -6.78 -13.15 35.66
N ASP A 139 -7.93 -12.70 35.16
CA ASP A 139 -8.37 -13.07 33.81
C ASP A 139 -7.71 -12.12 32.81
N TRP A 140 -7.20 -12.66 31.71
CA TRP A 140 -6.51 -11.87 30.69
C TRP A 140 -7.14 -12.10 29.33
N PHE A 141 -7.18 -11.03 28.55
CA PHE A 141 -7.76 -11.01 27.22
C PHE A 141 -6.80 -10.33 26.27
N SER A 142 -6.71 -10.85 25.06
CA SER A 142 -6.11 -10.14 23.94
C SER A 142 -7.20 -9.69 22.98
N ALA A 143 -7.07 -8.49 22.44
CA ALA A 143 -7.90 -8.06 21.32
C ALA A 143 -7.03 -7.64 20.14
N ALA A 144 -7.45 -8.03 18.95
CA ALA A 144 -6.87 -7.62 17.67
C ALA A 144 -7.92 -6.84 16.89
N LEU A 145 -7.59 -5.61 16.52
CA LEU A 145 -8.48 -4.70 15.83
C LEU A 145 -7.83 -4.21 14.54
N ARG A 146 -8.65 -4.07 13.50
CA ARG A 146 -8.28 -3.45 12.23
C ARG A 146 -9.31 -2.40 11.85
N GLY A 147 -8.84 -1.18 11.59
CA GLY A 147 -9.68 -0.07 11.14
C GLY A 147 -10.38 -0.36 9.83
N VAL A 148 -11.48 0.36 9.56
CA VAL A 148 -12.26 0.25 8.32
C VAL A 148 -11.44 0.61 7.08
N ASP A 149 -10.59 1.63 7.21
CA ASP A 149 -9.62 2.08 6.21
C ASP A 149 -8.49 1.08 5.94
N LYS A 150 -8.35 0.03 6.79
CA LYS A 150 -7.21 -0.89 6.81
C LYS A 150 -5.87 -0.17 6.93
N GLU A 151 -5.84 1.04 7.46
CA GLU A 151 -4.60 1.76 7.75
C GLU A 151 -4.17 1.55 9.20
N LEU A 152 -5.15 1.36 10.10
CA LEU A 152 -4.92 1.13 11.52
C LEU A 152 -4.97 -0.37 11.88
N ALA A 153 -3.96 -0.85 12.59
CA ALA A 153 -3.98 -2.11 13.32
C ALA A 153 -3.63 -1.89 14.79
N ILE A 154 -4.39 -2.52 15.68
CA ILE A 154 -4.19 -2.44 17.12
C ILE A 154 -4.22 -3.85 17.69
N SER A 155 -3.28 -4.16 18.58
CA SER A 155 -3.28 -5.36 19.40
C SER A 155 -3.14 -4.95 20.86
N THR A 156 -4.11 -5.32 21.68
CA THR A 156 -4.10 -5.03 23.11
C THR A 156 -4.05 -6.30 23.94
N VAL A 157 -3.40 -6.21 25.10
CA VAL A 157 -3.48 -7.19 26.17
C VAL A 157 -4.07 -6.50 27.39
N MET A 158 -5.12 -7.09 27.93
CA MET A 158 -5.97 -6.51 28.94
C MET A 158 -6.10 -7.44 30.14
N ARG A 159 -6.22 -6.86 31.32
CA ARG A 159 -6.35 -7.58 32.60
C ARG A 159 -7.69 -7.26 33.24
N ALA A 160 -8.47 -8.27 33.55
CA ALA A 160 -9.70 -8.17 34.31
C ALA A 160 -9.55 -8.87 35.67
N PRO A 161 -10.08 -8.31 36.77
CA PRO A 161 -10.31 -9.10 37.98
C PRO A 161 -11.06 -10.40 37.64
N THR A 162 -10.75 -11.48 38.33
CA THR A 162 -11.32 -12.81 38.03
C THR A 162 -12.84 -12.77 38.02
N ALA A 163 -13.43 -13.37 36.98
CA ALA A 163 -14.87 -13.41 36.73
C ALA A 163 -15.54 -12.04 36.54
N THR A 164 -14.80 -11.01 36.16
CA THR A 164 -15.35 -9.69 35.82
C THR A 164 -15.29 -9.42 34.31
N LYS A 165 -16.25 -8.63 33.83
CA LYS A 165 -16.34 -8.19 32.44
C LYS A 165 -15.77 -6.78 32.25
N GLU A 166 -14.89 -6.35 33.16
CA GLU A 166 -14.30 -5.01 33.19
C GLU A 166 -12.77 -5.06 33.05
N PRO A 167 -12.25 -5.47 31.88
CA PRO A 167 -10.82 -5.50 31.63
C PRO A 167 -10.24 -4.08 31.51
N ASN A 168 -9.02 -3.91 32.03
CA ASN A 168 -8.21 -2.70 31.84
C ASN A 168 -7.08 -3.01 30.85
N VAL A 169 -6.84 -2.12 29.88
CA VAL A 169 -5.74 -2.25 28.92
C VAL A 169 -4.40 -2.09 29.65
N ILE A 170 -3.52 -3.09 29.53
CA ILE A 170 -2.19 -3.10 30.15
C ILE A 170 -1.09 -2.82 29.12
N LEU A 171 -1.22 -3.41 27.93
CA LEU A 171 -0.30 -3.22 26.81
C LEU A 171 -1.13 -2.99 25.55
N SER A 172 -0.77 -1.96 24.79
CA SER A 172 -1.36 -1.68 23.47
C SER A 172 -0.23 -1.51 22.47
N VAL A 173 -0.27 -2.26 21.38
CA VAL A 173 0.65 -2.13 20.24
C VAL A 173 -0.19 -1.70 19.04
N THR A 174 0.25 -0.64 18.38
CA THR A 174 -0.51 0.03 17.33
C THR A 174 0.37 0.26 16.12
N SER A 175 -0.23 0.21 14.94
CA SER A 175 0.38 0.66 13.69
C SER A 175 -0.65 1.47 12.92
N LYS A 176 -0.25 2.66 12.47
CA LYS A 176 -1.05 3.58 11.66
C LYS A 176 -0.89 3.34 10.16
N THR A 177 0.01 2.43 9.77
CA THR A 177 0.25 2.08 8.37
C THR A 177 0.37 0.57 8.23
N VAL A 178 -0.75 -0.11 8.01
CA VAL A 178 -0.79 -1.57 7.79
C VAL A 178 -0.31 -1.96 6.39
N SER A 179 -0.35 -1.05 5.41
CA SER A 179 0.23 -1.26 4.07
C SER A 179 1.16 -0.10 3.70
N VAL A 180 2.37 -0.42 3.26
CA VAL A 180 3.41 0.55 2.91
C VAL A 180 3.93 0.22 1.53
N GLN A 181 3.98 1.21 0.65
CA GLN A 181 4.65 1.12 -0.65
C GLN A 181 5.91 1.97 -0.67
N SER A 182 6.98 1.44 -1.25
CA SER A 182 8.23 2.19 -1.42
C SER A 182 8.92 1.90 -2.74
N ARG A 183 9.72 2.86 -3.22
CA ARG A 183 10.56 2.71 -4.40
C ARG A 183 11.89 2.06 -4.06
N LEU A 184 12.54 1.48 -5.07
CA LEU A 184 13.83 0.82 -4.88
C LEU A 184 14.90 1.83 -4.40
N GLY A 185 15.72 1.42 -3.43
CA GLY A 185 16.79 2.23 -2.84
C GLY A 185 16.35 3.35 -1.90
N LYS A 186 15.04 3.58 -1.71
CA LYS A 186 14.55 4.57 -0.74
C LYS A 186 14.50 4.01 0.68
N PRO A 187 14.68 4.85 1.71
CA PRO A 187 14.44 4.42 3.08
C PRO A 187 12.95 4.11 3.28
N VAL A 188 12.67 3.12 4.11
CA VAL A 188 11.31 2.70 4.48
C VAL A 188 11.16 2.81 5.99
N LEU A 189 10.04 3.38 6.43
CA LEU A 189 9.63 3.38 7.82
C LEU A 189 8.36 2.54 7.94
N LEU A 190 8.42 1.50 8.77
CA LEU A 190 7.25 0.69 9.12
C LEU A 190 6.80 1.09 10.52
N ASP A 191 5.62 1.71 10.61
CA ASP A 191 5.09 2.26 11.85
C ASP A 191 4.76 1.14 12.87
N CYS A 192 5.28 1.29 14.08
CA CYS A 192 4.87 0.51 15.23
C CYS A 192 5.07 1.34 16.50
N GLY A 193 3.98 1.60 17.22
CA GLY A 193 4.00 2.26 18.52
C GLY A 193 3.43 1.35 19.59
N PHE A 194 3.89 1.49 20.83
CA PHE A 194 3.27 0.81 21.95
C PHE A 194 3.08 1.72 23.14
N TRP A 195 2.09 1.36 23.96
CA TRP A 195 1.81 2.00 25.23
C TRP A 195 1.67 0.92 26.31
N VAL A 196 2.14 1.24 27.50
CA VAL A 196 2.07 0.37 28.68
C VAL A 196 1.43 1.16 29.81
N ASP A 197 0.49 0.54 30.51
CA ASP A 197 -0.17 1.14 31.66
C ASP A 197 0.85 1.51 32.76
N PRO A 198 1.04 2.81 33.08
CA PRO A 198 1.95 3.25 34.13
C PRO A 198 1.57 2.74 35.53
N SER A 199 0.30 2.38 35.75
CA SER A 199 -0.16 1.83 37.04
C SER A 199 0.18 0.35 37.20
N SER A 200 0.53 -0.33 36.11
CA SER A 200 0.92 -1.74 36.13
C SER A 200 2.35 -1.91 36.67
N PRO A 201 2.59 -2.89 37.56
CA PRO A 201 3.94 -3.22 38.02
C PRO A 201 4.86 -3.71 36.88
N LEU A 202 4.29 -4.06 35.73
CA LEU A 202 5.04 -4.50 34.56
C LEU A 202 5.72 -3.34 33.81
N SER A 203 5.20 -2.11 33.92
CA SER A 203 5.71 -0.93 33.19
C SER A 203 7.16 -0.59 33.52
N GLY A 204 7.56 -0.73 34.78
CA GLY A 204 8.94 -0.49 35.23
C GLY A 204 9.91 -1.66 35.10
N SER A 205 9.45 -2.82 34.58
CA SER A 205 10.26 -4.06 34.55
C SER A 205 11.12 -4.21 33.29
N GLY A 206 11.00 -3.26 32.35
CA GLY A 206 11.61 -3.29 31.02
C GLY A 206 10.70 -3.89 29.96
N PHE A 207 11.10 -3.72 28.70
CA PHE A 207 10.40 -4.23 27.52
C PHE A 207 11.40 -4.81 26.53
N ALA A 208 10.91 -5.56 25.54
CA ALA A 208 11.70 -5.97 24.39
C ALA A 208 10.88 -5.81 23.10
N VAL A 209 11.55 -5.53 21.98
CA VAL A 209 10.93 -5.36 20.66
C VAL A 209 11.51 -6.39 19.71
N GLU A 210 10.66 -7.02 18.92
CA GLU A 210 11.05 -7.92 17.84
C GLU A 210 10.36 -7.50 16.54
N TRP A 211 11.15 -7.41 15.46
CA TRP A 211 10.66 -7.34 14.10
C TRP A 211 10.98 -8.63 13.35
N ARG A 212 9.94 -9.32 12.88
CA ARG A 212 10.06 -10.53 12.06
C ARG A 212 9.54 -10.25 10.66
N TYR A 213 10.24 -10.76 9.65
CA TYR A 213 9.77 -10.76 8.27
C TYR A 213 9.20 -12.13 7.93
N GLN A 214 8.07 -12.17 7.22
CA GLN A 214 7.44 -13.36 6.69
C GLN A 214 7.05 -13.17 5.22
N PHE A 215 7.43 -14.12 4.37
CA PHE A 215 7.01 -14.15 2.97
C PHE A 215 6.99 -15.58 2.44
N ARG A 216 5.87 -15.99 1.83
CA ARG A 216 5.67 -17.33 1.26
C ARG A 216 6.07 -18.48 2.20
N GLY A 217 5.69 -18.38 3.47
CA GLY A 217 5.97 -19.38 4.50
C GLY A 217 7.40 -19.39 5.04
N LYS A 218 8.30 -18.51 4.55
CA LYS A 218 9.64 -18.32 5.12
C LYS A 218 9.62 -17.13 6.07
N GLY A 219 10.05 -17.35 7.31
CA GLY A 219 10.16 -16.32 8.34
C GLY A 219 11.61 -16.11 8.77
N ARG A 220 11.99 -14.87 9.08
CA ARG A 220 13.31 -14.55 9.65
C ARG A 220 13.25 -13.37 10.60
N LEU A 221 14.18 -13.33 11.56
CA LEU A 221 14.38 -12.17 12.43
C LEU A 221 15.03 -11.05 11.62
N VAL A 222 14.45 -9.85 11.69
CA VAL A 222 15.00 -8.64 11.06
C VAL A 222 15.78 -7.83 12.10
N LEU A 223 15.15 -7.58 13.25
CA LEU A 223 15.73 -6.82 14.34
C LEU A 223 15.12 -7.30 15.66
N ALA A 224 15.92 -7.38 16.71
CA ALA A 224 15.42 -7.51 18.07
C ALA A 224 16.19 -6.61 19.02
N TYR A 225 15.47 -6.01 19.96
CA TYR A 225 16.00 -5.08 20.96
C TYR A 225 15.55 -5.49 22.36
N ASP A 226 16.51 -5.64 23.27
CA ASP A 226 16.28 -5.77 24.69
C ASP A 226 16.36 -4.39 25.34
N GLY A 227 15.20 -3.83 25.72
CA GLY A 227 15.10 -2.53 26.36
C GLY A 227 15.42 -2.54 27.86
N LYS A 228 15.68 -3.70 28.46
CA LYS A 228 16.13 -3.79 29.86
C LYS A 228 17.63 -3.67 29.99
N THR A 229 18.38 -4.23 29.03
CA THR A 229 19.85 -4.15 29.01
C THR A 229 20.41 -3.20 27.95
N ASP A 230 19.53 -2.57 27.16
CA ASP A 230 19.83 -1.70 26.02
C ASP A 230 20.74 -2.39 24.99
N ARG A 231 20.34 -3.59 24.57
CA ARG A 231 21.10 -4.43 23.64
C ARG A 231 20.31 -4.80 22.40
N LEU A 232 20.92 -4.61 21.23
CA LEU A 232 20.44 -5.17 19.98
C LEU A 232 20.94 -6.61 19.82
N ALA A 233 20.08 -7.49 19.32
CA ALA A 233 20.47 -8.83 18.92
C ALA A 233 21.24 -8.79 17.58
N ASP A 234 22.20 -9.70 17.41
CA ASP A 234 22.88 -9.89 16.13
C ASP A 234 21.91 -10.47 15.09
N THR A 235 21.66 -9.73 14.02
CA THR A 235 20.79 -10.17 12.90
C THR A 235 21.53 -10.15 11.56
N GLN A 236 20.98 -10.90 10.59
CA GLN A 236 21.55 -10.96 9.24
C GLN A 236 21.17 -9.76 8.36
N GLU A 237 20.09 -9.05 8.69
CA GLU A 237 19.65 -7.91 7.89
C GLU A 237 20.50 -6.68 8.20
N LYS A 238 21.20 -6.17 7.19
CA LYS A 238 22.01 -4.96 7.30
C LYS A 238 21.16 -3.74 6.95
N GLY A 239 21.28 -2.68 7.72
CA GLY A 239 20.55 -1.42 7.48
C GLY A 239 19.12 -1.42 8.03
N ALA A 240 18.78 -2.35 8.92
CA ALA A 240 17.58 -2.29 9.74
C ALA A 240 17.93 -1.63 11.10
N THR A 241 17.20 -0.59 11.48
CA THR A 241 17.46 0.19 12.71
C THR A 241 16.18 0.62 13.40
N LEU A 242 16.28 0.99 14.69
CA LEU A 242 15.21 1.61 15.48
C LEU A 242 15.65 3.01 15.96
N ASP A 243 14.69 3.90 16.20
CA ASP A 243 14.91 5.12 16.97
C ASP A 243 14.89 4.80 18.46
N ILE A 244 16.05 4.50 19.05
CA ILE A 244 16.17 4.06 20.46
C ILE A 244 15.70 5.15 21.44
N GLU A 245 15.92 6.42 21.12
CA GLU A 245 15.48 7.53 21.97
C GLU A 245 13.95 7.66 21.95
N GLY A 246 13.36 7.64 20.75
CA GLY A 246 11.90 7.63 20.57
C GLY A 246 11.24 6.38 21.17
N LEU A 247 11.93 5.23 21.11
CA LEU A 247 11.47 3.97 21.68
C LEU A 247 11.28 4.07 23.19
N HIS A 248 12.28 4.57 23.93
CA HIS A 248 12.19 4.72 25.38
C HIS A 248 11.27 5.87 25.82
N LYS A 249 11.27 7.00 25.10
CA LYS A 249 10.48 8.18 25.50
C LYS A 249 9.01 8.11 25.12
N LYS A 250 8.69 7.49 23.98
CA LYS A 250 7.36 7.53 23.35
C LYS A 250 6.79 6.15 23.03
N GLY A 251 7.53 5.07 23.29
CA GLY A 251 7.14 3.74 22.85
C GLY A 251 7.20 3.57 21.34
N ASN A 252 8.03 4.33 20.63
CA ASN A 252 8.15 4.22 19.17
C ASN A 252 9.05 3.04 18.78
N ALA A 253 8.44 1.92 18.40
CA ALA A 253 9.09 0.71 17.93
C ALA A 253 9.19 0.59 16.41
N SER A 254 9.02 1.69 15.67
CA SER A 254 9.00 1.69 14.21
C SER A 254 10.33 1.20 13.61
N LEU A 255 10.24 0.31 12.62
CA LEU A 255 11.41 -0.22 11.91
C LEU A 255 11.82 0.73 10.78
N ILE A 256 13.11 1.05 10.73
CA ILE A 256 13.70 1.82 9.64
C ILE A 256 14.59 0.89 8.81
N LEU A 257 14.23 0.70 7.53
CA LEU A 257 15.08 0.06 6.53
C LEU A 257 15.76 1.17 5.72
N GLN A 258 17.08 1.27 5.78
CA GLN A 258 17.83 2.35 5.13
C GLN A 258 17.71 2.32 3.59
N GLU A 259 17.66 1.12 3.00
CA GLU A 259 17.57 0.92 1.56
C GLU A 259 16.55 -0.17 1.21
N ALA A 260 15.46 0.23 0.54
CA ALA A 260 14.48 -0.69 -0.03
C ALA A 260 15.09 -1.56 -1.15
N LYS A 261 14.87 -2.87 -1.07
CA LYS A 261 15.30 -3.86 -2.07
C LYS A 261 14.10 -4.75 -2.40
N VAL A 262 14.01 -5.32 -3.60
CA VAL A 262 12.85 -6.14 -4.00
C VAL A 262 12.57 -7.28 -3.01
N ARG A 263 13.63 -7.89 -2.45
CA ARG A 263 13.54 -8.93 -1.42
C ARG A 263 12.91 -8.48 -0.09
N HIS A 264 12.76 -7.18 0.14
CA HIS A 264 12.12 -6.63 1.34
C HIS A 264 10.59 -6.67 1.22
N SER A 265 10.00 -6.90 0.04
CA SER A 265 8.56 -7.05 -0.09
C SER A 265 8.03 -8.24 0.71
N GLY A 266 6.96 -8.05 1.47
CA GLY A 266 6.30 -9.06 2.30
C GLY A 266 5.78 -8.50 3.62
N THR A 267 5.38 -9.41 4.51
CA THR A 267 4.76 -9.06 5.80
C THR A 267 5.81 -8.92 6.89
N TYR A 268 5.79 -7.79 7.59
CA TYR A 268 6.60 -7.52 8.78
C TYR A 268 5.71 -7.54 10.01
N ILE A 269 6.17 -8.20 11.07
CA ILE A 269 5.45 -8.33 12.33
C ILE A 269 6.27 -7.63 13.40
N CYS A 270 5.68 -6.60 14.00
CA CYS A 270 6.20 -5.93 15.18
C CYS A 270 5.60 -6.62 16.41
N THR A 271 6.44 -7.17 17.27
CA THR A 271 6.04 -7.77 18.54
C THR A 271 6.71 -7.03 19.68
N VAL A 272 5.91 -6.57 20.63
CA VAL A 272 6.39 -5.94 21.86
C VAL A 272 6.15 -6.90 23.02
N TYR A 273 7.20 -7.11 23.79
CA TYR A 273 7.22 -7.99 24.95
C TYR A 273 7.31 -7.18 26.24
N LEU A 274 6.46 -7.54 27.18
CA LEU A 274 6.60 -7.22 28.60
C LEU A 274 6.85 -8.54 29.37
N PRO A 275 7.19 -8.49 30.67
CA PRO A 275 7.28 -9.73 31.44
C PRO A 275 5.96 -10.52 31.34
N TYR A 276 6.04 -11.73 30.75
CA TYR A 276 4.94 -12.68 30.56
C TYR A 276 3.85 -12.28 29.55
N LEU A 277 3.93 -11.09 28.94
CA LEU A 277 2.94 -10.58 27.98
C LEU A 277 3.59 -10.28 26.63
N LEU A 278 2.80 -10.42 25.56
CA LEU A 278 3.18 -9.98 24.23
C LEU A 278 1.96 -9.45 23.49
N ALA A 279 2.17 -8.45 22.64
CA ALA A 279 1.19 -7.97 21.67
C ALA A 279 1.90 -7.74 20.34
N GLN A 280 1.19 -7.92 19.23
CA GLN A 280 1.80 -7.87 17.91
C GLN A 280 0.89 -7.27 16.86
N VAL A 281 1.50 -6.55 15.91
CA VAL A 281 0.83 -6.00 14.73
C VAL A 281 1.60 -6.39 13.48
N ALA A 282 0.88 -6.56 12.37
CA ALA A 282 1.45 -6.92 11.08
C ALA A 282 1.30 -5.75 10.09
N VAL A 283 2.37 -5.49 9.34
CA VAL A 283 2.48 -4.45 8.32
C VAL A 283 2.97 -5.09 7.03
N GLU A 284 2.28 -4.84 5.92
CA GLU A 284 2.69 -5.29 4.59
C GLU A 284 3.55 -4.22 3.91
N LEU A 285 4.72 -4.62 3.41
CA LEU A 285 5.60 -3.77 2.61
C LEU A 285 5.63 -4.28 1.17
N GLU A 286 5.37 -3.40 0.21
CA GLU A 286 5.52 -3.69 -1.21
C GLU A 286 6.51 -2.72 -1.86
N ILE A 287 7.55 -3.28 -2.50
CA ILE A 287 8.48 -2.50 -3.31
C ILE A 287 7.93 -2.36 -4.72
N VAL A 288 7.63 -1.12 -5.10
CA VAL A 288 7.02 -0.74 -6.37
C VAL A 288 7.97 0.16 -7.16
N GLU A 289 8.60 -0.40 -8.19
CA GLU A 289 9.45 0.31 -9.15
C GLU A 289 8.89 0.13 -10.58
N PRO A 290 8.50 1.22 -11.28
CA PRO A 290 7.96 1.14 -12.64
C PRO A 290 9.06 0.83 -13.67
N PRO A 291 8.71 0.23 -14.83
CA PRO A 291 9.68 -0.20 -15.83
C PRO A 291 10.35 0.96 -16.58
N SER A 292 11.59 0.74 -16.99
CA SER A 292 12.25 1.50 -18.06
C SER A 292 11.97 0.84 -19.41
N LEU A 293 11.43 1.62 -20.37
CA LEU A 293 11.03 1.14 -21.69
C LEU A 293 12.01 1.58 -22.78
N SER A 294 12.42 0.65 -23.63
CA SER A 294 13.19 0.93 -24.85
C SER A 294 12.59 0.19 -26.04
N ILE A 295 12.46 0.88 -27.18
CA ILE A 295 11.97 0.30 -28.44
C ILE A 295 13.16 0.06 -29.37
N HIS A 296 13.18 -1.10 -30.02
CA HIS A 296 14.25 -1.54 -30.89
C HIS A 296 13.72 -2.12 -32.22
N PRO A 297 14.38 -1.83 -33.35
CA PRO A 297 15.54 -0.94 -33.50
C PRO A 297 15.21 0.54 -33.22
N SER A 298 16.23 1.32 -32.83
CA SER A 298 16.11 2.76 -32.56
C SER A 298 17.19 3.53 -33.33
N PRO A 299 16.84 4.42 -34.28
CA PRO A 299 15.49 4.65 -34.80
C PRO A 299 14.95 3.45 -35.58
N LEU A 300 13.63 3.42 -35.82
CA LEU A 300 13.03 2.44 -36.71
C LEU A 300 13.52 2.65 -38.16
N PRO A 301 13.75 1.57 -38.93
CA PRO A 301 14.13 1.70 -40.34
C PRO A 301 12.95 2.22 -41.17
N LEU A 302 13.26 2.87 -42.30
CA LEU A 302 12.27 3.17 -43.33
C LEU A 302 11.67 1.86 -43.86
N ALA A 303 10.35 1.76 -43.84
CA ALA A 303 9.62 0.59 -44.33
C ALA A 303 9.10 0.83 -45.75
N ALA A 304 9.25 -0.17 -46.62
CA ALA A 304 8.58 -0.18 -47.91
C ALA A 304 7.12 -0.65 -47.77
N PRO A 305 6.18 -0.22 -48.63
CA PRO A 305 4.81 -0.71 -48.62
C PRO A 305 4.76 -2.24 -48.80
N GLY A 306 4.04 -2.94 -47.92
CA GLY A 306 3.95 -4.40 -47.94
C GLY A 306 5.10 -5.13 -47.23
N GLN A 307 6.09 -4.40 -46.70
CA GLN A 307 7.13 -4.97 -45.85
C GLN A 307 6.59 -5.23 -44.43
N THR A 308 6.94 -6.37 -43.85
CA THR A 308 6.71 -6.64 -42.43
C THR A 308 7.91 -6.15 -41.60
N LEU A 309 7.67 -5.26 -40.64
CA LEU A 309 8.69 -4.76 -39.73
C LEU A 309 8.58 -5.46 -38.37
N ASN A 310 9.67 -6.06 -37.92
CA ASN A 310 9.76 -6.65 -36.60
C ASN A 310 10.30 -5.62 -35.60
N VAL A 311 9.43 -5.18 -34.69
CA VAL A 311 9.76 -4.23 -33.64
C VAL A 311 9.63 -4.93 -32.30
N HIS A 312 10.53 -4.65 -31.35
CA HIS A 312 10.34 -5.08 -29.97
C HIS A 312 10.49 -3.92 -29.00
N CYS A 313 9.78 -4.02 -27.89
CA CYS A 313 9.90 -3.12 -26.76
C CYS A 313 10.36 -3.92 -25.56
N GLN A 314 11.45 -3.48 -24.94
CA GLN A 314 12.00 -4.06 -23.73
C GLN A 314 11.58 -3.21 -22.54
N ALA A 315 10.91 -3.84 -21.58
CA ALA A 315 10.64 -3.29 -20.27
C ALA A 315 11.60 -3.91 -19.26
N SER A 316 12.35 -3.08 -18.53
CA SER A 316 13.43 -3.51 -17.65
C SER A 316 13.37 -2.83 -16.28
N GLY A 317 13.87 -3.53 -15.26
CA GLY A 317 14.09 -2.98 -13.92
C GLY A 317 12.82 -2.73 -13.10
N PHE A 318 11.74 -3.49 -13.33
CA PHE A 318 10.47 -3.27 -12.63
C PHE A 318 10.20 -4.28 -11.51
N ALA A 319 9.46 -3.86 -10.50
CA ALA A 319 8.92 -4.69 -9.41
C ALA A 319 7.62 -4.07 -8.89
N PRO A 320 6.59 -4.82 -8.48
CA PRO A 320 6.45 -6.28 -8.52
C PRO A 320 6.33 -6.82 -9.95
N LEU A 321 6.23 -8.15 -10.08
CA LEU A 321 6.13 -8.88 -11.36
C LEU A 321 4.90 -8.48 -12.20
N SER A 322 3.80 -8.07 -11.56
CA SER A 322 2.53 -7.75 -12.20
C SER A 322 2.67 -6.55 -13.14
N MET A 323 2.71 -6.80 -14.45
CA MET A 323 2.80 -5.78 -15.49
C MET A 323 2.12 -6.27 -16.78
N GLU A 324 1.49 -5.35 -17.51
CA GLU A 324 0.90 -5.61 -18.82
C GLU A 324 1.60 -4.77 -19.90
N LEU A 325 2.08 -5.43 -20.96
CA LEU A 325 2.69 -4.79 -22.13
C LEU A 325 1.73 -4.80 -23.30
N SER A 326 1.55 -3.65 -23.92
CA SER A 326 0.75 -3.49 -25.13
C SER A 326 1.38 -2.47 -26.09
N TRP A 327 0.86 -2.45 -27.31
CA TRP A 327 1.27 -1.51 -28.34
C TRP A 327 0.08 -0.66 -28.78
N GLU A 328 0.35 0.61 -29.04
CA GLU A 328 -0.59 1.56 -29.64
C GLU A 328 0.05 2.19 -30.88
N PHE A 329 -0.74 2.41 -31.92
CA PHE A 329 -0.32 3.18 -33.09
C PHE A 329 -1.18 4.43 -33.24
N LYS A 330 -0.53 5.56 -33.52
CA LYS A 330 -1.18 6.84 -33.78
C LYS A 330 -0.85 7.28 -35.21
N GLY A 331 -1.87 7.30 -36.07
CA GLY A 331 -1.76 7.72 -37.47
C GLY A 331 -1.97 9.23 -37.66
N ALA A 332 -2.16 9.64 -38.91
CA ALA A 332 -2.40 11.03 -39.30
C ALA A 332 -3.71 11.62 -38.72
N ASP A 333 -4.67 10.77 -38.37
CA ASP A 333 -5.92 11.14 -37.71
C ASP A 333 -5.75 11.53 -36.24
N GLY A 334 -4.54 11.33 -35.68
CA GLY A 334 -4.20 11.69 -34.31
C GLY A 334 -4.84 10.79 -33.24
N LYS A 335 -5.56 9.73 -33.62
CA LYS A 335 -6.18 8.80 -32.67
C LYS A 335 -5.25 7.61 -32.43
N ALA A 336 -4.97 7.32 -31.16
CA ALA A 336 -4.23 6.13 -30.76
C ALA A 336 -5.15 4.90 -30.83
N ARG A 337 -4.70 3.85 -31.51
CA ARG A 337 -5.42 2.58 -31.66
C ARG A 337 -4.55 1.44 -31.10
N PRO A 338 -5.09 0.56 -30.24
CA PRO A 338 -4.33 -0.59 -29.76
C PRO A 338 -4.03 -1.56 -30.91
N LEU A 339 -2.90 -2.25 -30.83
CA LEU A 339 -2.46 -3.26 -31.78
C LEU A 339 -2.64 -4.67 -31.17
N GLU A 340 -3.43 -5.53 -31.82
CA GLU A 340 -3.79 -6.85 -31.27
C GLU A 340 -2.76 -7.95 -31.53
N SER A 341 -1.96 -7.84 -32.60
CA SER A 341 -0.98 -8.88 -32.97
C SER A 341 0.39 -8.66 -32.31
N CYS A 342 0.47 -8.88 -31.00
CA CYS A 342 1.72 -8.79 -30.23
C CYS A 342 2.03 -10.11 -29.50
N SER A 343 3.29 -10.51 -29.47
CA SER A 343 3.75 -11.64 -28.66
C SER A 343 4.61 -11.15 -27.50
N VAL A 344 4.42 -11.72 -26.31
CA VAL A 344 5.13 -11.32 -25.10
C VAL A 344 6.06 -12.44 -24.67
N THR A 345 7.28 -12.08 -24.29
CA THR A 345 8.27 -13.03 -23.76
C THR A 345 8.01 -13.36 -22.29
N GLY A 346 8.55 -14.48 -21.82
CA GLY A 346 8.56 -14.80 -20.39
C GLY A 346 9.37 -13.78 -19.59
N HIS A 347 9.07 -13.70 -18.29
CA HIS A 347 9.80 -12.82 -17.38
C HIS A 347 11.23 -13.30 -17.17
N ARG A 348 12.15 -12.33 -17.02
CA ARG A 348 13.54 -12.58 -16.63
C ARG A 348 13.85 -11.77 -15.37
N GLU A 349 14.38 -12.43 -14.35
CA GLU A 349 14.75 -11.83 -13.08
C GLU A 349 16.24 -11.45 -13.08
N ALA A 350 16.53 -10.21 -12.66
CA ALA A 350 17.87 -9.70 -12.48
C ALA A 350 18.39 -10.00 -11.06
N TRP A 351 19.71 -9.81 -10.85
CA TRP A 351 20.37 -10.11 -9.57
C TRP A 351 19.88 -9.24 -8.39
N ASP A 352 19.33 -8.06 -8.68
CA ASP A 352 18.73 -7.14 -7.70
C ASP A 352 17.28 -7.51 -7.36
N GLY A 353 16.75 -8.58 -7.98
CA GLY A 353 15.38 -9.06 -7.86
C GLY A 353 14.38 -8.34 -8.76
N THR A 354 14.80 -7.36 -9.57
CA THR A 354 13.92 -6.70 -10.52
C THR A 354 13.63 -7.60 -11.72
N TYR A 355 12.51 -7.35 -12.39
CA TYR A 355 12.07 -8.10 -13.55
C TYR A 355 12.29 -7.33 -14.86
N SER A 356 12.39 -8.11 -15.92
CA SER A 356 12.38 -7.62 -17.30
C SER A 356 11.48 -8.50 -18.17
N GLN A 357 10.84 -7.87 -19.15
CA GLN A 357 9.95 -8.51 -20.10
C GLN A 357 9.96 -7.74 -21.41
N SER A 358 9.88 -8.44 -22.54
CA SER A 358 9.81 -7.81 -23.86
C SER A 358 8.55 -8.21 -24.61
N THR A 359 7.99 -7.28 -25.37
CA THR A 359 6.91 -7.51 -26.34
C THR A 359 7.44 -7.34 -27.76
N TRP A 360 6.99 -8.21 -28.66
CA TRP A 360 7.34 -8.23 -30.08
C TRP A 360 6.10 -7.96 -30.93
N LEU A 361 6.27 -7.06 -31.89
CA LEU A 361 5.25 -6.64 -32.85
C LEU A 361 5.77 -6.90 -34.26
N ALA A 362 5.05 -7.75 -35.00
CA ALA A 362 5.24 -7.92 -36.44
C ALA A 362 4.26 -6.97 -37.16
N LEU A 363 4.76 -5.79 -37.54
CA LEU A 363 3.94 -4.75 -38.16
C LEU A 363 3.87 -4.97 -39.67
N ASP A 364 2.70 -5.37 -40.17
CA ASP A 364 2.40 -5.47 -41.60
C ASP A 364 1.99 -4.10 -42.15
N THR A 365 2.85 -3.51 -42.97
CA THR A 365 2.61 -2.17 -43.52
C THR A 365 1.50 -2.09 -44.57
N SER A 366 0.95 -3.23 -45.01
CA SER A 366 -0.16 -3.27 -45.98
C SER A 366 -1.55 -3.25 -45.35
N LYS A 367 -1.69 -3.70 -44.10
CA LYS A 367 -2.99 -3.95 -43.44
C LYS A 367 -3.53 -2.79 -42.63
N MET A 368 -2.78 -1.70 -42.58
CA MET A 368 -3.01 -0.61 -41.65
C MET A 368 -3.01 0.68 -42.47
N ASP A 369 -3.95 1.59 -42.21
CA ASP A 369 -4.03 2.94 -42.84
C ASP A 369 -2.85 3.81 -42.38
N LEU A 370 -1.63 3.36 -42.64
CA LEU A 370 -0.40 3.94 -42.14
C LEU A 370 0.01 5.19 -42.94
N GLY A 371 -0.67 5.49 -44.05
CA GLY A 371 -0.38 6.65 -44.89
C GLY A 371 1.12 6.76 -45.21
N THR A 372 1.71 7.91 -44.88
CA THR A 372 3.16 8.20 -44.99
C THR A 372 3.96 7.86 -43.73
N GLY A 373 3.31 7.44 -42.64
CA GLY A 373 3.93 7.18 -41.36
C GLY A 373 3.02 7.45 -40.16
N GLY A 374 3.57 7.30 -38.95
CA GLY A 374 2.88 7.58 -37.70
C GLY A 374 3.77 7.39 -36.48
N GLU A 375 3.16 7.37 -35.30
CA GLU A 375 3.86 7.17 -34.03
C GLU A 375 3.48 5.81 -33.43
N LEU A 376 4.47 4.96 -33.24
CA LEU A 376 4.33 3.69 -32.55
C LEU A 376 4.67 3.90 -31.07
N THR A 377 3.76 3.48 -30.19
CA THR A 377 3.91 3.60 -28.74
C THR A 377 3.87 2.24 -28.08
N CYS A 378 4.90 1.92 -27.29
CA CYS A 378 4.88 0.80 -26.36
C CYS A 378 4.34 1.29 -25.02
N VAL A 379 3.35 0.58 -24.47
CA VAL A 379 2.66 0.93 -23.22
C VAL A 379 2.88 -0.18 -22.22
N ALA A 380 3.36 0.19 -21.03
CA ALA A 380 3.48 -0.71 -19.90
C ALA A 380 2.58 -0.23 -18.76
N VAL A 381 1.57 -1.02 -18.41
CA VAL A 381 0.69 -0.78 -17.26
C VAL A 381 1.25 -1.55 -16.08
N HIS A 382 1.63 -0.84 -15.02
CA HIS A 382 2.26 -1.39 -13.82
C HIS A 382 1.62 -0.76 -12.57
N PRO A 383 1.60 -1.44 -11.40
CA PRO A 383 1.09 -0.86 -10.15
C PRO A 383 1.72 0.50 -9.78
N GLY A 384 2.99 0.71 -10.15
CA GLY A 384 3.70 1.98 -9.99
C GLY A 384 3.35 3.07 -11.01
N GLY A 385 2.38 2.80 -11.90
CA GLY A 385 1.87 3.71 -12.93
C GLY A 385 2.17 3.24 -14.36
N THR A 386 1.51 3.89 -15.33
CA THR A 386 1.69 3.59 -16.75
C THR A 386 2.94 4.27 -17.32
N ARG A 387 3.79 3.50 -18.01
CA ARG A 387 4.95 4.01 -18.77
C ARG A 387 4.71 3.88 -20.27
N ARG A 388 5.21 4.84 -21.04
CA ARG A 388 5.06 4.87 -22.50
C ARG A 388 6.40 5.21 -23.16
N ALA A 389 6.81 4.43 -24.15
CA ALA A 389 7.92 4.75 -25.05
C ALA A 389 7.35 4.97 -26.45
N ARG A 390 7.85 5.98 -27.17
CA ARG A 390 7.33 6.40 -28.48
C ARG A 390 8.45 6.38 -29.51
N THR A 391 8.12 6.00 -30.74
CA THR A 391 9.02 6.07 -31.88
C THR A 391 8.26 6.43 -33.15
N SER A 392 8.90 7.19 -34.04
CA SER A 392 8.34 7.50 -35.36
C SER A 392 8.53 6.33 -36.31
N LEU A 393 7.48 6.00 -37.06
CA LEU A 393 7.49 5.08 -38.18
C LEU A 393 7.31 5.88 -39.47
N SER A 394 8.22 5.71 -40.42
CA SER A 394 8.18 6.35 -41.74
C SER A 394 8.09 5.30 -42.83
N ILE A 395 7.12 5.46 -43.73
CA ILE A 395 6.88 4.54 -44.85
C ILE A 395 7.20 5.23 -46.16
N ILE A 396 7.87 4.52 -47.05
CA ILE A 396 8.16 4.99 -48.40
C ILE A 396 6.84 5.05 -49.17
N GLY A 397 6.30 6.25 -49.37
CA GLY A 397 5.17 6.49 -50.26
C GLY A 397 5.59 7.33 -51.46
N LEU A 398 5.29 6.87 -52.68
CA LEU A 398 5.09 7.82 -53.77
C LEU A 398 3.79 8.54 -53.45
N THR A 399 3.86 9.84 -53.18
CA THR A 399 2.68 10.68 -53.27
C THR A 399 2.13 10.49 -54.69
N SER A 400 0.94 9.89 -54.83
CA SER A 400 0.14 10.21 -56.01
C SER A 400 0.04 11.75 -56.01
N PRO A 401 0.47 12.43 -57.08
CA PRO A 401 0.49 13.90 -57.10
C PRO A 401 -0.86 14.41 -56.64
N SER A 402 -0.86 15.45 -55.79
CA SER A 402 -2.10 16.10 -55.36
C SER A 402 -2.96 16.42 -56.59
N ILE A 403 -4.28 16.49 -56.44
CA ILE A 403 -5.15 16.97 -57.52
C ILE A 403 -4.65 18.36 -58.00
N GLU A 404 -4.12 19.18 -57.09
CA GLU A 404 -3.49 20.46 -57.42
C GLU A 404 -2.20 20.30 -58.24
N ASP A 405 -1.32 19.37 -57.89
CA ASP A 405 -0.10 19.09 -58.66
C ASP A 405 -0.44 18.53 -60.05
N SER A 406 -1.47 17.70 -60.12
CA SER A 406 -1.99 17.15 -61.38
C SER A 406 -2.61 18.25 -62.24
N MET A 407 -3.37 19.19 -61.64
CA MET A 407 -3.91 20.37 -62.32
C MET A 407 -2.80 21.31 -62.79
N ALA A 408 -1.75 21.51 -62.00
CA ALA A 408 -0.59 22.31 -62.38
C ALA A 408 0.17 21.68 -63.55
N MET A 409 0.39 20.37 -63.53
CA MET A 409 1.02 19.62 -64.62
C MET A 409 0.22 19.73 -65.93
N VAL A 410 -1.12 19.61 -65.86
CA VAL A 410 -1.99 19.81 -67.03
C VAL A 410 -1.94 21.27 -67.50
N GLY A 411 -1.94 22.24 -66.59
CA GLY A 411 -1.83 23.66 -66.91
C GLY A 411 -0.53 23.99 -67.65
N VAL A 412 0.60 23.48 -67.17
CA VAL A 412 1.91 23.65 -67.82
C VAL A 412 1.93 23.01 -69.21
N ALA A 413 1.35 21.81 -69.36
CA ALA A 413 1.25 21.13 -70.65
C ALA A 413 0.43 21.92 -71.67
N LEU A 414 -0.70 22.52 -71.25
CA LEU A 414 -1.54 23.36 -72.12
C LEU A 414 -0.83 24.66 -72.54
N VAL A 415 -0.09 25.31 -71.63
CA VAL A 415 0.71 26.49 -71.94
C VAL A 415 1.81 26.16 -72.93
N LEU A 416 2.54 25.07 -72.72
CA LEU A 416 3.58 24.59 -73.64
C LEU A 416 2.99 24.27 -75.01
N TYR A 417 1.86 23.59 -75.06
CA TYR A 417 1.17 23.30 -76.33
C TYR A 417 0.74 24.59 -77.05
N GLY A 418 0.20 25.56 -76.31
CA GLY A 418 -0.14 26.88 -76.84
C GLY A 418 1.06 27.62 -77.41
N LEU A 419 2.19 27.62 -76.71
CA LEU A 419 3.45 28.21 -77.17
C LEU A 419 3.98 27.52 -78.43
N ILE A 420 3.97 26.19 -78.47
CA ILE A 420 4.39 25.42 -79.65
C ILE A 420 3.50 25.75 -80.85
N LYS A 421 2.18 25.81 -80.68
CA LYS A 421 1.25 26.19 -81.74
C LYS A 421 1.45 27.62 -82.21
N PHE A 422 1.68 28.56 -81.28
CA PHE A 422 1.96 29.96 -81.61
C PHE A 422 3.25 30.09 -82.42
N VAL A 423 4.33 29.47 -81.97
CA VAL A 423 5.62 29.43 -82.70
C VAL A 423 5.41 28.83 -84.09
N PHE A 424 4.75 27.67 -84.20
CA PHE A 424 4.48 27.04 -85.49
C PHE A 424 3.65 27.95 -86.43
N TRP A 425 2.67 28.68 -85.90
CA TRP A 425 1.87 29.62 -86.67
C TRP A 425 2.69 30.84 -87.13
N THR A 426 3.54 31.42 -86.28
CA THR A 426 4.41 32.53 -86.65
C THR A 426 5.43 32.16 -87.73
N PHE A 427 6.01 30.96 -87.68
CA PHE A 427 6.95 30.48 -88.70
C PHE A 427 6.24 30.08 -90.01
N SER A 428 5.05 29.49 -89.95
CA SER A 428 4.27 29.12 -91.14
C SER A 428 3.66 30.35 -91.84
N SER A 429 3.25 31.37 -91.08
CA SER A 429 2.76 32.65 -91.61
C SER A 429 3.84 33.52 -92.25
N SER A 430 5.12 33.28 -91.93
CA SER A 430 6.24 34.07 -92.46
C SER A 430 6.80 33.52 -93.78
N GLY A 431 6.25 32.41 -94.29
CA GLY A 431 6.67 31.74 -95.52
C GLY A 431 5.85 32.08 -96.78
N ILE A 432 4.95 33.06 -96.73
CA ILE A 432 4.20 33.54 -97.90
C ILE A 432 4.52 35.03 -98.10
N LYS A 433 5.58 35.30 -98.85
CA LYS A 433 5.80 36.54 -99.59
C LYS A 433 6.39 36.21 -100.94
#